data_AF-A0A1G9BLB8-F1
#
_entry.id   AF-A0A1G9BLB8-F1
#
_cell.length_a   1.000
_cell.length_b   1.000
_cell.length_c   1.000
_cell.angle_alpha   90.00
_cell.angle_beta   90.00
_cell.angle_gamma   90.00
#
_symmetry.space_group_name_H-M   'P 1'
#
loop_
_entity.id
_entity.type
_entity.pdbx_description
1 polymer ?
#
loop_
_entity_poly.entity_id
_entity_poly.type
_entity_poly.pdbx_seq_one_letter_code
_entity_poly.pdbx_strand_id
1 'polypeptide(L)' 'MVNFQEVKQRFIQADVDGKIEIYTTTQGLSVDQFKELLKHFPLQHLDKLERAMG' A
#
# COMPACT_ATOMS: atom_id res chain seq x y z
N MET A 1 -14.73 5.44 9.00
CA MET A 1 -13.99 6.11 7.91
C MET A 1 -12.55 5.68 8.02
N VAL A 2 -11.96 5.09 6.98
CA VAL A 2 -10.53 4.76 6.97
C VAL A 2 -9.73 6.06 6.86
N ASN A 3 -8.80 6.28 7.78
CA ASN A 3 -7.99 7.49 7.78
C ASN A 3 -6.73 7.27 6.93
N PHE A 4 -6.73 7.85 5.72
CA PHE A 4 -5.62 7.68 4.78
C PHE A 4 -4.27 8.09 5.36
N GLN A 5 -4.21 9.15 6.17
CA GLN A 5 -2.94 9.59 6.78
C GLN A 5 -2.32 8.50 7.68
N GLU A 6 -3.15 7.80 8.45
CA GLU A 6 -2.68 6.73 9.33
C GLU A 6 -2.20 5.52 8.52
N VAL A 7 -2.97 5.14 7.48
CA VAL A 7 -2.57 4.07 6.55
C VAL A 7 -1.26 4.44 5.86
N LYS A 8 -1.11 5.68 5.38
CA LYS A 8 0.10 6.17 4.73
C LYS A 8 1.30 6.14 5.66
N GLN A 9 1.15 6.56 6.91
CA GLN A 9 2.21 6.48 7.90
C GLN A 9 2.63 5.03 8.16
N ARG A 10 1.67 4.13 8.40
CA ARG A 10 1.94 2.69 8.59
C ARG A 10 2.59 2.09 7.35
N PHE A 11 2.13 2.45 6.15
CA PHE A 11 2.70 1.98 4.89
C PHE A 11 4.14 2.45 4.73
N ILE A 12 4.46 3.71 5.01
CA ILE A 12 5.82 4.23 4.89
C ILE A 12 6.76 3.56 5.90
N GLN A 13 6.29 3.34 7.14
CA GLN A 13 7.06 2.70 8.22
C GLN A 13 7.20 1.18 8.07
N ALA A 14 6.29 0.52 7.35
CA ALA A 14 6.34 -0.93 7.14
C ALA A 14 7.40 -1.32 6.10
N ASP A 15 7.96 -2.53 6.27
CA ASP A 15 8.77 -3.23 5.28
C ASP A 15 7.95 -3.67 4.06
N VAL A 16 8.62 -4.19 3.03
CA VAL A 16 7.99 -4.60 1.75
C VAL A 16 6.78 -5.50 1.95
N ASP A 17 6.89 -6.55 2.77
CA ASP A 17 5.77 -7.47 3.05
C ASP A 17 4.64 -6.77 3.83
N GLY A 18 4.96 -5.95 4.83
CA GLY A 18 3.94 -5.18 5.56
C GLY A 18 3.25 -4.13 4.70
N LYS A 19 3.95 -3.53 3.73
CA LYS A 19 3.35 -2.64 2.73
C LYS A 19 2.35 -3.40 1.85
N ILE A 20 2.69 -4.62 1.40
CA ILE A 20 1.78 -5.46 0.60
C ILE A 20 0.54 -5.84 1.43
N GLU A 21 0.73 -6.22 2.70
CA GLU A 21 -0.38 -6.50 3.60
C GLU A 21 -1.28 -5.28 3.79
N ILE A 22 -0.73 -4.12 4.12
CA ILE A 22 -1.51 -2.87 4.25
C ILE A 22 -2.25 -2.56 2.95
N TYR A 23 -1.60 -2.72 1.79
CA TYR A 23 -2.21 -2.43 0.50
C TYR A 23 -3.38 -3.37 0.16
N THR A 24 -3.24 -4.66 0.48
CA THR A 24 -4.26 -5.69 0.17
C THR A 24 -5.38 -5.75 1.20
N THR A 25 -5.09 -5.44 2.46
CA THR A 25 -6.07 -5.45 3.57
C THR A 25 -6.80 -4.12 3.72
N THR A 26 -6.20 -3.00 3.31
CA THR A 26 -6.87 -1.69 3.42
C THR A 26 -7.96 -1.59 2.35
N GLN A 27 -9.22 -1.62 2.79
CA GLN A 27 -10.38 -1.37 1.94
C GLN A 27 -10.95 0.02 2.20
N GLY A 28 -11.58 0.63 1.19
CA GLY A 28 -12.22 1.94 1.33
C GLY A 28 -11.33 3.16 1.10
N LEU A 29 -10.14 2.97 0.51
CA LEU A 29 -9.35 4.06 -0.07
C LEU A 29 -9.75 4.31 -1.52
N SER A 30 -9.76 5.58 -1.94
CA SER A 30 -9.93 5.96 -3.34
C SER A 30 -8.71 5.61 -4.18
N VAL A 31 -8.89 5.51 -5.50
CA VAL A 31 -7.81 5.21 -6.45
C VAL A 31 -6.62 6.16 -6.31
N ASP A 32 -6.86 7.47 -6.13
CA ASP A 32 -5.79 8.45 -5.92
C ASP A 32 -4.98 8.20 -4.65
N GLN A 33 -5.63 7.72 -3.58
CA GLN A 33 -4.96 7.39 -2.32
C GLN A 33 -4.09 6.14 -2.46
N PHE A 34 -4.57 5.13 -3.19
CA PHE A 34 -3.75 3.96 -3.54
C PHE A 34 -2.56 4.33 -4.41
N LYS A 35 -2.74 5.23 -5.39
CA LYS A 35 -1.65 5.74 -6.21
C LYS A 35 -0.59 6.46 -5.38
N GLU A 36 -0.99 7.27 -4.40
CA GLU A 36 -0.07 7.90 -3.47
C GLU A 36 0.75 6.87 -2.66
N LEU A 37 0.13 5.79 -2.18
CA LEU A 37 0.86 4.70 -1.50
C LEU A 37 1.88 4.05 -2.44
N LEU A 38 1.47 3.73 -3.68
CA LEU A 38 2.34 3.12 -4.68
C LEU A 38 3.57 3.96 -5.02
N LYS A 39 3.48 5.30 -5.01
CA LYS A 39 4.64 6.17 -5.21
C LYS A 39 5.72 6.00 -4.15
N HIS A 40 5.34 5.61 -2.94
CA HIS A 40 6.27 5.34 -1.84
C HIS A 40 6.72 3.87 -1.80
N PHE A 41 6.23 3.04 -2.72
CA PHE A 41 6.61 1.65 -2.82
C PHE A 41 7.79 1.49 -3.79
N PRO A 42 8.84 0.75 -3.41
CA PRO A 42 9.98 0.51 -4.29
C PRO A 42 9.54 -0.28 -5.53
N LEU A 43 9.72 0.29 -6.72
CA LEU A 43 9.33 -0.31 -8.02
C LEU A 43 9.89 -1.73 -8.22
N GLN A 44 11.05 -2.02 -7.61
CA GLN A 44 11.71 -3.34 -7.66
C GLN A 44 10.87 -4.46 -7.03
N HIS A 45 9.94 -4.12 -6.15
CA HIS A 45 9.07 -5.07 -5.47
C HIS A 45 7.63 -5.03 -6.00
N LEU A 46 7.32 -4.22 -7.02
CA LEU A 46 5.97 -4.15 -7.61
C LEU A 46 5.47 -5.52 -8.05
N ASP A 47 6.35 -6.35 -8.62
CA ASP A 47 6.03 -7.72 -9.03
C ASP A 47 5.46 -8.56 -7.86
N LYS A 48 5.97 -8.36 -6.63
CA LYS A 48 5.43 -9.03 -5.44
C LYS A 48 4.02 -8.55 -5.09
N LEU A 49 3.77 -7.25 -5.23
CA LEU A 49 2.47 -6.65 -4.97
C LEU A 49 1.44 -7.15 -5.99
N GLU A 50 1.81 -7.21 -7.28
CA GLU A 50 0.97 -7.76 -8.35
C GLU A 50 0.64 -9.24 -8.11
N ARG A 51 1.63 -10.05 -7.70
CA ARG A 51 1.39 -11.47 -7.35
C ARG A 51 0.47 -11.67 -6.15
N ALA A 52 0.46 -10.74 -5.19
CA ALA A 52 -0.43 -10.81 -4.03
C ALA A 52 -1.87 -10.36 -4.34
N MET A 53 -2.06 -9.61 -5.43
CA MET A 53 -3.35 -9.13 -5.92
C MET A 53 -3.98 -10.04 -6.98
N GLY A 54 -3.17 -10.90 -7.62
CA GLY A 54 -3.55 -11.81 -8.70
C GLY A 54 -4.15 -13.13 -8.22
#